data_AF-A0A9D4KMA3-F1
#
_entry.id   AF-A0A9D4KMA3-F1
#
_cell.length_a   1.000
_cell.length_b   1.000
_cell.length_c   1.000
_cell.angle_alpha   90.00
_cell.angle_beta   90.00
_cell.angle_gamma   90.00
#
_symmetry.space_group_name_H-M   'P 1'
#
loop_
_entity.id
_entity.type
_entity.pdbx_description
1 polymer ?
#
loop_
_entity_poly.entity_id
_entity_poly.type
_entity_poly.pdbx_seq_one_letter_code
_entity_poly.pdbx_strand_id
1 'polypeptide(L)'
;MNCAEVDARPFLHYLQYITYGGLGERDNQLQALGVLESLFDDSNDIHLYHTETALNLLGHCFEMEGDYDQALHYYNESLYQLDINNAANLHVKRVLRFLRN
;
A
#
# COMPACT_ATOMS: atom_id res chain seq x y z
N MET A 1 -2.11 -16.25 16.56
CA MET A 1 -1.70 -15.68 15.26
C MET A 1 -2.67 -16.21 14.21
N ASN A 2 -3.70 -15.44 13.88
CA ASN A 2 -4.75 -15.83 12.93
C ASN A 2 -4.23 -15.54 11.51
N CYS A 3 -3.86 -16.55 10.74
CA CYS A 3 -3.23 -16.38 9.42
C CYS A 3 -4.23 -16.06 8.29
N ALA A 4 -5.30 -15.28 8.53
CA ALA A 4 -6.39 -15.24 7.56
C ALA A 4 -7.20 -13.94 7.44
N GLU A 5 -6.80 -12.82 8.03
CA GLU A 5 -7.40 -11.53 7.65
C GLU A 5 -6.49 -10.84 6.63
N VAL A 6 -6.80 -11.07 5.36
CA VAL A 6 -6.27 -10.26 4.26
C VAL A 6 -6.87 -8.87 4.43
N ASP A 7 -6.04 -7.89 4.73
CA ASP A 7 -6.48 -6.50 4.77
C ASP A 7 -6.81 -6.03 3.35
N ALA A 8 -8.11 -6.03 3.04
CA ALA A 8 -8.62 -5.61 1.74
C ALA A 8 -8.86 -4.09 1.65
N ARG A 9 -8.60 -3.31 2.72
CA ARG A 9 -8.85 -1.86 2.74
C ARG A 9 -8.13 -1.10 1.61
N PRO A 10 -6.85 -1.38 1.30
CA PRO A 10 -6.18 -0.69 0.20
C PRO A 10 -6.88 -0.90 -1.15
N PHE A 11 -7.30 -2.13 -1.44
CA PHE A 11 -8.02 -2.45 -2.67
C PHE A 11 -9.39 -1.77 -2.73
N LEU A 12 -10.12 -1.76 -1.61
CA LEU A 12 -11.43 -1.11 -1.53
C LEU A 12 -11.31 0.38 -1.85
N HIS A 13 -10.39 1.09 -1.21
CA HIS A 13 -10.23 2.52 -1.41
C HIS A 13 -9.65 2.87 -2.79
N TYR A 14 -8.76 2.03 -3.33
CA TYR A 14 -8.33 2.13 -4.72
C TYR A 14 -9.51 2.00 -5.71
N LEU A 15 -10.38 0.99 -5.52
CA LEU A 15 -11.56 0.81 -6.36
C LEU A 15 -12.53 1.99 -6.25
N GLN A 16 -12.70 2.55 -5.06
CA GLN A 16 -13.46 3.79 -4.86
C GLN A 16 -12.85 4.95 -5.63
N TYR A 17 -11.53 5.15 -5.53
CA TYR A 17 -10.81 6.20 -6.25
C TYR A 17 -11.06 6.13 -7.77
N ILE A 18 -10.83 4.97 -8.41
CA ILE A 18 -11.05 4.84 -9.86
C ILE A 18 -12.52 5.01 -10.25
N THR A 19 -13.45 4.55 -9.40
CA THR A 19 -14.89 4.63 -9.67
C THR A 19 -15.38 6.07 -9.61
N TYR A 20 -15.02 6.79 -8.54
CA TYR A 20 -15.37 8.21 -8.40
C TYR A 20 -14.70 9.07 -9.47
N GLY A 21 -13.45 8.76 -9.87
CA GLY A 21 -12.80 9.38 -11.01
C GLY A 21 -13.57 9.19 -12.32
N GLY A 22 -14.06 7.97 -12.58
CA GLY A 22 -14.90 7.67 -13.76
C GLY A 22 -16.27 8.34 -13.74
N LEU A 23 -16.83 8.59 -12.55
CA LEU A 23 -18.10 9.31 -12.36
C LEU A 23 -17.94 10.84 -12.35
N GLY A 24 -16.71 11.36 -12.31
CA GLY A 24 -16.43 12.79 -12.17
C GLY A 24 -16.64 13.34 -10.75
N GLU A 25 -16.79 12.48 -9.75
CA GLU A 25 -16.98 12.86 -8.34
C GLU A 25 -15.64 13.13 -7.65
N ARG A 26 -15.04 14.28 -7.99
CA ARG A 26 -13.67 14.62 -7.59
C ARG A 26 -13.43 14.65 -6.07
N ASP A 27 -14.38 15.15 -5.29
CA ASP A 27 -14.22 15.23 -3.83
C ASP A 27 -14.15 13.84 -3.20
N ASN A 28 -15.02 12.92 -3.63
CA ASN A 28 -15.04 11.53 -3.16
C ASN A 28 -13.80 10.76 -3.63
N GLN A 29 -13.32 11.05 -4.85
CA GLN A 29 -12.06 10.49 -5.36
C GLN A 29 -10.88 10.91 -4.47
N LEU A 30 -10.73 12.20 -4.18
CA LEU A 30 -9.67 12.70 -3.32
C LEU A 30 -9.77 12.19 -1.88
N GLN A 31 -10.99 12.03 -1.37
CA GLN A 31 -11.21 11.42 -0.06
C GLN A 31 -10.73 9.96 -0.04
N ALA A 32 -11.04 9.18 -1.09
CA ALA A 32 -10.59 7.80 -1.19
C ALA A 32 -9.06 7.71 -1.28
N LEU A 33 -8.41 8.63 -2.01
CA LEU A 33 -6.95 8.74 -2.07
C LEU A 33 -6.35 9.06 -0.70
N GLY A 34 -6.88 10.05 0.02
CA GLY A 34 -6.36 10.43 1.34
C GLY A 34 -6.50 9.32 2.38
N VAL A 35 -7.59 8.53 2.32
CA VAL A 35 -7.70 7.33 3.17
C VAL A 35 -6.65 6.30 2.78
N LEU A 36 -6.46 6.04 1.48
CA LEU A 36 -5.45 5.11 1.00
C LEU A 36 -4.03 5.50 1.48
N GLU A 37 -3.67 6.78 1.42
CA GLU A 37 -2.40 7.30 1.95
C GLU A 37 -2.27 7.10 3.47
N SER A 38 -3.33 7.41 4.23
CA SER A 38 -3.31 7.28 5.70
C SER A 38 -3.11 5.85 6.21
N LEU A 39 -3.44 4.84 5.40
CA LEU A 39 -3.22 3.43 5.76
C LEU A 39 -1.73 3.08 5.94
N PHE A 40 -0.82 3.92 5.43
CA PHE A 40 0.62 3.72 5.52
C PHE A 40 1.30 4.54 6.62
N ASP A 41 0.64 5.57 7.16
CA ASP A 41 1.17 6.38 8.27
C ASP A 41 1.10 5.65 9.62
N ASP A 42 0.21 4.67 9.75
CA ASP A 42 0.05 3.87 10.96
C ASP A 42 1.13 2.77 11.04
N SER A 43 2.36 3.21 11.36
CA SER A 43 3.57 2.40 11.55
C SER A 43 3.46 1.25 12.58
N ASN A 44 2.34 1.15 13.30
CA ASN A 44 2.14 0.18 14.37
C ASN A 44 1.41 -1.10 13.96
N ASP A 45 0.68 -1.12 12.85
CA ASP A 45 -0.06 -2.31 12.43
C ASP A 45 0.43 -2.81 11.08
N ILE A 46 1.63 -3.39 11.12
CA ILE A 46 2.24 -4.05 9.98
C ILE A 46 1.43 -5.31 9.67
N HIS A 47 0.31 -5.16 8.97
CA HIS A 47 -0.35 -6.22 8.22
C HIS A 47 0.54 -6.52 7.00
N LEU A 48 1.65 -7.20 7.32
CA LEU A 48 2.85 -7.45 6.54
C LEU A 48 2.67 -8.05 5.13
N TYR A 49 1.44 -8.40 4.75
CA TYR A 49 1.25 -9.33 3.65
C TYR A 49 1.10 -8.67 2.28
N HIS A 50 0.71 -7.39 2.19
CA HIS A 50 0.49 -6.74 0.89
C HIS A 50 0.88 -5.25 0.81
N THR A 51 1.82 -4.80 1.64
CA THR A 51 2.28 -3.39 1.61
C THR A 51 2.83 -3.01 0.23
N GLU A 52 3.56 -3.91 -0.43
CA GLU A 52 4.06 -3.69 -1.79
C GLU A 52 2.93 -3.50 -2.80
N THR A 53 1.85 -4.27 -2.68
CA THR A 53 0.70 -4.14 -3.57
C THR A 53 0.00 -2.81 -3.36
N ALA A 54 -0.19 -2.42 -2.10
CA ALA A 54 -0.87 -1.18 -1.76
C ALA A 54 -0.05 0.06 -2.22
N LEU A 55 1.29 0.03 -2.08
CA LEU A 55 2.18 1.07 -2.62
C LEU A 55 2.09 1.16 -4.15
N ASN A 56 1.99 0.01 -4.84
CA ASN A 56 1.80 -0.01 -6.29
C ASN A 56 0.46 0.63 -6.70
N LEU A 57 -0.61 0.41 -5.93
CA LEU A 57 -1.91 1.05 -6.19
C LEU A 57 -1.84 2.58 -6.01
N LEU A 58 -1.13 3.07 -4.99
CA LEU A 58 -0.88 4.50 -4.83
C LEU A 58 -0.10 5.08 -6.02
N GLY A 59 0.96 4.41 -6.46
CA GLY A 59 1.72 4.82 -7.63
C GLY A 59 0.83 4.99 -8.87
N HIS A 60 -0.10 4.05 -9.07
CA HIS A 60 -1.07 4.13 -10.16
C HIS A 60 -2.07 5.30 -10.01
N CYS A 61 -2.52 5.61 -8.79
CA CYS A 61 -3.34 6.80 -8.55
C CYS A 61 -2.62 8.08 -8.96
N PHE A 62 -1.36 8.26 -8.55
CA PHE A 62 -0.58 9.45 -8.90
C PHE A 62 -0.25 9.52 -10.40
N GLU A 63 -0.02 8.37 -11.04
CA GLU A 63 0.14 8.29 -12.49
C GLU A 63 -1.12 8.79 -13.22
N MET A 64 -2.31 8.42 -12.74
CA MET A 64 -3.58 8.90 -13.30
C MET A 64 -3.79 10.41 -13.13
N GLU A 65 -3.27 11.00 -12.04
CA GLU A 65 -3.30 12.46 -11.80
C GLU A 65 -2.21 13.21 -12.61
N GLY A 66 -1.28 12.48 -13.24
CA GLY A 66 -0.14 13.05 -13.96
C GLY A 66 1.03 13.49 -13.06
N ASP A 67 0.99 13.17 -11.76
CA ASP A 67 2.10 13.39 -10.83
C ASP A 67 3.08 12.21 -10.91
N TYR A 68 3.89 12.21 -11.97
CA TYR A 68 4.82 11.13 -12.24
C TYR A 68 5.95 11.02 -11.21
N ASP A 69 6.30 12.12 -10.54
CA ASP A 69 7.34 12.11 -9.50
C ASP A 69 6.87 11.30 -8.29
N GLN A 70 5.64 11.53 -7.83
CA GLN A 70 5.05 10.72 -6.77
C GLN A 70 4.76 9.29 -7.22
N ALA A 71 4.28 9.09 -8.45
CA ALA A 71 4.05 7.76 -8.98
C ALA A 71 5.33 6.90 -8.92
N LEU A 72 6.44 7.46 -9.43
CA LEU A 72 7.75 6.79 -9.39
C LEU A 72 8.24 6.54 -7.96
N HIS A 73 8.01 7.48 -7.04
CA HIS A 73 8.36 7.28 -5.64
C HIS A 73 7.65 6.03 -5.07
N TYR A 74 6.32 5.95 -5.21
CA TYR A 74 5.54 4.83 -4.67
C TYR A 74 5.81 3.50 -5.38
N TYR A 75 6.04 3.51 -6.69
CA TYR A 75 6.47 2.30 -7.41
C TYR A 75 7.83 1.80 -6.93
N ASN A 76 8.78 2.68 -6.65
CA ASN A 76 10.08 2.28 -6.10
C ASN A 76 9.97 1.73 -4.67
N GLU A 77 9.16 2.35 -3.82
CA GLU A 77 8.88 1.84 -2.47
C GLU A 77 8.19 0.47 -2.53
N SER A 78 7.27 0.26 -3.47
CA SER A 78 6.63 -1.05 -3.70
C SER A 78 7.66 -2.13 -4.04
N LEU A 79 8.59 -1.85 -4.97
CA LEU A 79 9.66 -2.77 -5.35
C LEU A 79 10.59 -3.07 -4.18
N TYR A 80 10.95 -2.04 -3.40
CA TYR A 80 11.75 -2.22 -2.19
C TYR A 80 11.04 -3.13 -1.19
N GLN A 81 9.75 -2.92 -0.92
CA GLN A 81 9.00 -3.78 0.01
C GLN A 81 8.88 -5.22 -0.50
N LEU A 82 8.70 -5.43 -1.82
CA LEU A 82 8.64 -6.76 -2.42
C LEU A 82 9.93 -7.55 -2.17
N ASP A 83 11.10 -6.91 -2.34
CA ASP A 83 12.40 -7.54 -2.07
C ASP A 83 12.54 -7.94 -0.60
N ILE A 84 12.06 -7.09 0.32
CA ILE A 84 12.11 -7.36 1.75
C ILE A 84 11.08 -8.42 2.17
N ASN A 85 9.93 -8.51 1.48
CA ASN A 85 8.85 -9.48 1.75
C ASN A 85 9.00 -10.81 1.00
N ASN A 86 10.02 -10.96 0.15
CA ASN A 86 10.38 -12.21 -0.49
C ASN A 86 10.44 -13.35 0.54
N ALA A 87 9.82 -14.50 0.23
CA ALA A 87 9.73 -15.67 1.09
C ALA A 87 11.10 -16.14 1.62
N ALA A 88 12.19 -15.91 0.86
CA ALA A 88 13.56 -16.19 1.29
C ALA A 88 14.02 -15.29 2.48
N ASN A 89 13.57 -14.04 2.52
CA ASN A 89 13.92 -13.04 3.55
C ASN A 89 12.98 -13.09 4.77
N LEU A 90 11.83 -13.75 4.65
CA LEU A 90 10.83 -13.86 5.72
C LEU A 90 11.39 -14.53 6.99
N HIS A 91 12.22 -15.57 6.83
CA HIS A 91 12.85 -16.26 7.95
C HIS A 91 13.85 -15.36 8.70
N VAL A 92 14.65 -14.61 7.96
CA VAL A 92 15.66 -13.68 8.51
C VAL A 92 14.98 -12.57 9.33
N LYS A 93 13.88 -11.99 8.83
CA LYS A 93 13.10 -10.99 9.58
C LYS A 93 12.56 -11.51 10.91
N ARG A 94 12.00 -12.71 10.92
CA ARG A 94 11.46 -13.32 12.16
C ARG A 94 12.56 -13.44 13.19
N VAL A 95 13.73 -13.98 12.81
CA VAL A 95 14.88 -14.15 13.70
C VAL A 95 15.39 -12.81 14.22
N LEU A 96 15.58 -11.80 13.35
CA LEU A 96 16.03 -10.47 13.77
C LEU A 96 15.06 -9.76 14.73
N ARG A 97 13.75 -9.98 14.57
CA ARG A 97 12.72 -9.43 15.48
C ARG A 97 12.78 -10.07 16.87
N PHE A 98 13.13 -11.36 16.96
CA PHE A 98 13.33 -12.03 18.26
C PHE A 98 14.65 -11.64 18.93
N LEU A 99 15.70 -11.34 18.17
CA LEU A 99 17.02 -10.96 18.70
C LEU A 99 17.10 -9.49 19.15
N ARG A 100 16.14 -8.65 18.77
CA ARG A 100 16.06 -7.22 19.14
C ARG A 100 15.16 -6.94 20.36
N ASN A 101 14.60 -7.99 20.96
CA ASN A 101 13.86 -7.95 22.23
C ASN A 101 14.70 -8.57 23.34
#